data_AF-A0A941PLD3-F1
#
_entry.id   AF-A0A941PLD3-F1
#
_cell.length_a   1.000
_cell.length_b   1.000
_cell.length_c   1.000
_cell.angle_alpha   90.00
_cell.angle_beta   90.00
_cell.angle_gamma   90.00
#
_symmetry.space_group_name_H-M   'P 1'
#
loop_
_entity.id
_entity.type
_entity.pdbx_description
1 polymer ?
#
loop_
_entity_poly.entity_id
_entity_poly.type
_entity_poly.pdbx_seq_one_letter_code
_entity_poly.pdbx_strand_id
1 'polypeptide(L)'
;LADDGAARFKPILRQARERAKSFEDYLRSAFGAYFHFIVDENRIEGRPLDERQPHVRTDTPEMIAIYEEVRQGLEDAIGRGLAPRIDAEYLAYSCIGMAQEIGRAMMRRHPHDVEAATEFAVGLVLRGLIGAPRKG
;
A
#
# COMPACT_ATOMS: atom_id res chain seq x y z
N LEU A 1 -2.94 17.37 -10.85
CA LEU A 1 -3.91 16.26 -10.67
C LEU A 1 -3.29 15.10 -9.92
N ALA A 2 -2.07 14.62 -10.28
CA ALA A 2 -1.37 13.60 -9.48
C ALA A 2 -1.01 14.06 -8.04
N ASP A 3 -0.60 15.32 -7.84
CA ASP A 3 -0.27 15.89 -6.52
C ASP A 3 -1.43 15.88 -5.52
N ASP A 4 -2.67 15.92 -6.01
CA ASP A 4 -3.86 16.02 -5.17
C ASP A 4 -4.24 14.65 -4.58
N GLY A 5 -4.02 13.57 -5.32
CA GLY A 5 -4.29 12.21 -4.86
C GLY A 5 -3.35 11.76 -3.74
N ALA A 6 -2.06 12.08 -3.83
CA ALA A 6 -1.09 11.75 -2.79
C ALA A 6 -1.37 12.50 -1.47
N ALA A 7 -1.72 13.79 -1.57
CA ALA A 7 -2.13 14.60 -0.43
C ALA A 7 -3.40 14.05 0.25
N ARG A 8 -4.37 13.53 -0.52
CA ARG A 8 -5.57 12.86 0.00
C ARG A 8 -5.29 11.51 0.63
N PHE A 9 -4.34 10.73 0.09
CA PHE A 9 -4.05 9.38 0.58
C PHE A 9 -3.23 9.37 1.88
N LYS A 10 -2.29 10.31 2.03
CA LYS A 10 -1.41 10.40 3.22
C LYS A 10 -2.17 10.36 4.56
N PRO A 11 -3.24 11.15 4.81
CA PRO A 11 -3.98 11.07 6.08
C PRO A 11 -4.71 9.73 6.27
N ILE A 12 -5.16 9.07 5.19
CA ILE A 12 -5.80 7.76 5.26
C ILE A 12 -4.80 6.70 5.74
N LEU A 13 -3.60 6.69 5.15
CA LEU A 13 -2.53 5.78 5.55
C LEU A 13 -2.10 6.00 7.01
N ARG A 14 -1.96 7.27 7.43
CA ARG A 14 -1.64 7.59 8.83
C ARG A 14 -2.71 7.07 9.79
N GLN A 15 -3.99 7.24 9.47
CA GLN A 15 -5.09 6.72 10.28
C GLN A 15 -5.09 5.18 10.33
N ALA A 16 -4.76 4.51 9.23
CA ALA A 16 -4.58 3.06 9.19
C ALA A 16 -3.47 2.61 10.15
N ARG A 17 -2.35 3.33 10.21
CA ARG A 17 -1.26 3.08 11.18
C ARG A 17 -1.70 3.28 12.62
N GLU A 18 -2.37 4.39 12.93
CA GLU A 18 -2.80 4.74 14.29
C GLU A 18 -3.81 3.74 14.88
N ARG A 19 -4.62 3.09 14.03
CA ARG A 19 -5.66 2.14 14.45
C ARG A 19 -5.20 0.69 14.47
N ALA A 20 -4.10 0.36 13.82
CA ALA A 20 -3.63 -1.01 13.71
C ALA A 20 -3.23 -1.58 15.08
N LYS A 21 -3.77 -2.76 15.40
CA LYS A 21 -3.49 -3.47 16.66
C LYS A 21 -2.36 -4.47 16.52
N SER A 22 -2.04 -4.85 15.28
CA SER A 22 -0.97 -5.76 14.92
C SER A 22 -0.35 -5.34 13.58
N PHE A 23 0.77 -5.97 13.24
CA PHE A 23 1.41 -5.75 11.94
C PHE A 23 0.53 -6.24 10.77
N GLU A 24 -0.17 -7.36 10.95
CA GLU A 24 -1.15 -7.86 9.97
C GLU A 24 -2.30 -6.87 9.78
N ASP A 25 -2.86 -6.33 10.88
CA ASP A 25 -3.93 -5.33 10.81
C ASP A 25 -3.48 -4.07 10.08
N TYR A 26 -2.21 -3.66 10.28
CA TYR A 26 -1.63 -2.54 9.57
C TYR A 26 -1.55 -2.80 8.06
N LEU A 27 -1.01 -3.95 7.64
CA LEU A 27 -0.94 -4.31 6.22
C LEU A 27 -2.33 -4.36 5.58
N ARG A 28 -3.29 -5.01 6.25
CA ARG A 28 -4.68 -5.13 5.77
C ARG A 28 -5.32 -3.75 5.62
N SER A 29 -5.14 -2.89 6.62
CA SER A 29 -5.66 -1.51 6.59
C SER A 29 -4.99 -0.67 5.50
N ALA A 30 -3.68 -0.77 5.31
CA ALA A 30 -2.94 0.01 4.32
C ALA A 30 -3.27 -0.41 2.88
N PHE A 31 -3.24 -1.71 2.56
CA PHE A 31 -3.62 -2.21 1.24
C PHE A 31 -5.10 -1.94 0.93
N GLY A 32 -5.99 -2.24 1.87
CA GLY A 32 -7.43 -1.98 1.71
C GLY A 32 -7.73 -0.50 1.49
N ALA A 33 -7.11 0.39 2.28
CA ALA A 33 -7.24 1.83 2.09
C ALA A 33 -6.82 2.29 0.70
N TYR A 34 -5.69 1.78 0.19
CA TYR A 34 -5.22 2.12 -1.16
C TYR A 34 -6.18 1.64 -2.24
N PHE A 35 -6.65 0.39 -2.16
CA PHE A 35 -7.57 -0.17 -3.14
C PHE A 35 -8.93 0.51 -3.15
N HIS A 36 -9.49 0.84 -1.98
CA HIS A 36 -10.69 1.68 -1.90
C HIS A 36 -10.45 3.06 -2.51
N PHE A 37 -9.32 3.70 -2.16
CA PHE A 37 -8.98 5.03 -2.67
C PHE A 37 -8.95 5.07 -4.21
N ILE A 38 -8.29 4.11 -4.88
CA ILE A 38 -8.21 4.11 -6.35
C ILE A 38 -9.56 3.77 -7.01
N VAL A 39 -10.42 2.98 -6.37
CA VAL A 39 -11.79 2.71 -6.84
C VAL A 39 -12.64 3.97 -6.75
N ASP A 40 -12.59 4.67 -5.62
CA ASP A 40 -13.35 5.90 -5.39
C ASP A 40 -12.88 7.03 -6.32
N GLU A 41 -11.56 7.21 -6.48
CA GLU A 41 -11.00 8.19 -7.42
C GLU A 41 -11.43 7.88 -8.87
N ASN A 42 -11.39 6.62 -9.31
CA ASN A 42 -11.83 6.26 -10.66
C ASN A 42 -13.33 6.57 -10.87
N ARG A 43 -14.16 6.35 -9.85
CA ARG A 43 -15.59 6.67 -9.88
C ARG A 43 -15.86 8.17 -9.97
N ILE A 44 -15.10 8.98 -9.23
CA ILE A 44 -15.24 10.45 -9.23
C ILE A 44 -14.85 11.04 -10.60
N GLU A 45 -13.78 10.51 -11.22
CA GLU A 45 -13.28 11.11 -12.45
C GLU A 45 -13.99 10.63 -13.73
N GLY A 46 -14.78 9.55 -13.68
CA GLY A 46 -15.62 9.09 -14.78
C GLY A 46 -14.87 8.71 -16.08
N ARG A 47 -13.56 8.42 -16.00
CA ARG A 47 -12.73 8.12 -17.18
C ARG A 47 -12.46 6.63 -17.37
N PRO A 48 -12.38 6.14 -18.62
CA PRO A 48 -12.02 4.75 -18.91
C PRO A 48 -10.63 4.40 -18.37
N LEU A 49 -10.50 3.20 -17.81
CA LEU A 49 -9.28 2.67 -17.18
C LEU A 49 -8.05 2.67 -18.10
N ASP A 50 -8.24 2.64 -19.41
CA ASP A 50 -7.16 2.61 -20.40
C ASP A 50 -6.48 3.98 -20.64
N GLU A 51 -7.15 5.10 -20.33
CA GLU A 51 -6.64 6.44 -20.65
C GLU A 51 -5.77 7.05 -19.54
N ARG A 52 -5.73 6.41 -18.38
CA ARG A 52 -4.98 6.88 -17.21
C ARG A 52 -4.37 5.70 -16.49
N GLN A 53 -3.40 5.02 -17.07
CA GLN A 53 -2.41 4.39 -16.20
C GLN A 53 -1.60 5.52 -15.58
N PRO A 54 -1.77 5.85 -14.29
CA PRO A 54 -0.76 6.64 -13.64
C PRO A 54 0.41 5.64 -13.54
N HIS A 55 1.40 5.81 -14.41
CA HIS A 55 2.74 5.57 -13.95
C HIS A 55 2.88 6.52 -12.75
N VAL A 56 2.67 5.98 -11.55
CA VAL A 56 3.01 6.67 -10.33
C VAL A 56 4.50 6.90 -10.47
N ARG A 57 4.88 8.08 -10.98
CA ARG A 57 6.27 8.49 -11.00
C ARG A 57 6.68 8.53 -9.53
N THR A 58 7.53 7.60 -9.15
CA THR A 58 8.09 7.46 -7.81
C THR A 58 8.86 8.70 -7.34
N ASP A 59 9.05 9.67 -8.24
CA ASP A 59 9.95 10.80 -8.05
C ASP A 59 9.21 12.11 -7.73
N THR A 60 7.89 12.08 -7.45
CA THR A 60 7.23 13.29 -6.93
C THR A 60 7.47 13.40 -5.42
N PRO A 61 7.69 14.62 -4.88
CA PRO A 61 7.90 14.83 -3.44
C PRO A 61 6.81 14.19 -2.56
N GLU A 62 5.58 14.16 -3.05
CA GLU A 62 4.41 13.63 -2.36
C GLU A 62 4.45 12.10 -2.30
N MET A 63 4.89 11.44 -3.37
CA MET A 63 5.08 9.98 -3.40
C MET A 63 6.25 9.56 -2.51
N ILE A 64 7.33 10.35 -2.47
CA ILE A 64 8.44 10.15 -1.52
C ILE A 64 7.94 10.28 -0.08
N ALA A 65 7.09 11.27 0.22
CA ALA A 65 6.50 11.41 1.55
C ALA A 65 5.58 10.24 1.95
N ILE A 66 4.82 9.68 1.01
CA ILE A 66 4.02 8.46 1.26
C ILE A 66 4.95 7.27 1.52
N TYR A 67 6.01 7.13 0.71
CA TYR A 67 7.02 6.10 0.92
C TYR A 67 7.65 6.19 2.31
N GLU A 68 8.09 7.37 2.72
CA GLU A 68 8.69 7.58 4.03
C GLU A 68 7.72 7.22 5.16
N GLU A 69 6.44 7.57 5.03
CA GLU A 69 5.41 7.22 6.02
C GLU A 69 5.23 5.69 6.11
N VAL A 70 5.18 4.99 4.97
CA VAL A 70 5.11 3.52 4.92
C VAL A 70 6.33 2.92 5.58
N ARG A 71 7.54 3.36 5.19
CA ARG A 71 8.82 2.86 5.72
C ARG A 71 8.89 3.07 7.23
N GLN A 72 8.57 4.26 7.73
CA GLN A 72 8.54 4.54 9.17
C GLN A 72 7.55 3.64 9.92
N GLY A 73 6.35 3.42 9.36
CA GLY A 73 5.38 2.50 9.96
C GLY A 73 5.89 1.05 10.05
N LEU A 74 6.65 0.61 9.05
CA LEU A 74 7.29 -0.72 9.05
C LEU A 74 8.44 -0.81 10.06
N GLU A 75 9.28 0.24 10.14
CA GLU A 75 10.37 0.32 11.11
C GLU A 75 9.85 0.29 12.56
N ASP A 76 8.79 1.05 12.85
CA ASP A 76 8.14 1.05 14.15
C ASP A 76 7.59 -0.34 14.51
N ALA A 77 6.97 -1.03 13.54
CA ALA A 77 6.46 -2.39 13.75
C ALA A 77 7.58 -3.40 14.04
N ILE A 78 8.71 -3.30 13.33
CA ILE A 78 9.90 -4.12 13.57
C ILE A 78 10.50 -3.80 14.95
N GLY A 79 10.65 -2.52 15.29
CA GLY A 79 11.20 -2.06 16.57
C GLY A 79 10.38 -2.51 17.77
N ARG A 80 9.05 -2.60 17.61
CA ARG A 80 8.11 -3.12 18.62
C ARG A 80 8.04 -4.66 18.66
N GLY A 81 8.77 -5.36 17.79
CA GLY A 81 8.75 -6.83 17.68
C GLY A 81 7.47 -7.40 17.07
N LEU A 82 6.66 -6.58 16.38
CA LEU A 82 5.42 -7.00 15.71
C LEU A 82 5.67 -7.56 14.31
N ALA A 83 6.84 -7.28 13.74
CA ALA A 83 7.32 -7.84 12.48
C ALA A 83 8.74 -8.41 12.65
N PRO A 84 9.15 -9.40 11.83
CA PRO A 84 10.51 -9.91 11.89
C PRO A 84 11.56 -8.83 11.55
N ARG A 85 12.76 -8.94 12.13
CA ARG A 85 13.91 -8.07 11.81
C ARG A 85 14.41 -8.33 10.38
N ILE A 86 13.81 -7.65 9.41
CA ILE A 86 14.18 -7.69 8.00
C ILE A 86 14.49 -6.26 7.53
N ASP A 87 14.94 -6.14 6.27
CA ASP A 87 15.17 -4.82 5.70
C ASP A 87 13.85 -4.07 5.43
N ALA A 88 13.60 -3.02 6.22
CA ALA A 88 12.36 -2.23 6.15
C ALA A 88 12.24 -1.44 4.84
N GLU A 89 13.36 -1.05 4.23
CA GLU A 89 13.37 -0.34 2.95
C GLU A 89 12.93 -1.29 1.82
N TYR A 90 13.50 -2.50 1.77
CA TYR A 90 13.08 -3.51 0.80
C TYR A 90 11.61 -3.90 0.99
N LEU A 91 11.16 -4.03 2.23
CA LEU A 91 9.76 -4.30 2.51
C LEU A 91 8.84 -3.15 2.07
N ALA A 92 9.21 -1.90 2.33
CA ALA A 92 8.43 -0.73 1.93
C ALA A 92 8.25 -0.67 0.40
N TYR A 93 9.34 -0.79 -0.36
CA TYR A 93 9.30 -0.82 -1.83
C TYR A 93 8.47 -2.00 -2.35
N SER A 94 8.62 -3.17 -1.73
CA SER A 94 7.83 -4.36 -2.10
C SER A 94 6.34 -4.12 -1.90
N CYS A 95 5.93 -3.61 -0.74
CA CYS A 95 4.53 -3.33 -0.42
C CYS A 95 3.92 -2.29 -1.37
N ILE A 96 4.64 -1.21 -1.67
CA ILE A 96 4.16 -0.16 -2.57
C ILE A 96 4.03 -0.70 -4.00
N GLY A 97 5.04 -1.42 -4.49
CA GLY A 97 4.98 -2.04 -5.83
C GLY A 97 3.83 -3.04 -5.95
N MET A 98 3.64 -3.89 -4.93
CA MET A 98 2.50 -4.81 -4.88
C MET A 98 1.17 -4.06 -4.90
N ALA A 99 1.02 -3.00 -4.09
CA ALA A 99 -0.21 -2.20 -4.07
C ALA A 99 -0.52 -1.64 -5.47
N GLN A 100 0.47 -1.07 -6.15
CA GLN A 100 0.28 -0.51 -7.49
C GLN A 100 -0.12 -1.58 -8.53
N GLU A 101 0.62 -2.68 -8.61
CA GLU A 101 0.38 -3.70 -9.64
C GLU A 101 -0.89 -4.53 -9.38
N ILE A 102 -1.14 -4.91 -8.12
CA ILE A 102 -2.37 -5.61 -7.74
C ILE A 102 -3.57 -4.68 -7.92
N GLY A 103 -3.45 -3.41 -7.51
CA GLY A 103 -4.49 -2.40 -7.71
C GLY A 103 -4.85 -2.24 -9.19
N ARG A 104 -3.84 -2.13 -10.07
CA ARG A 104 -4.06 -2.11 -11.53
C ARG A 104 -4.77 -3.37 -12.04
N ALA A 105 -4.37 -4.55 -11.57
CA ALA A 105 -5.00 -5.81 -11.97
C ALA A 105 -6.46 -5.90 -11.48
N MET A 106 -6.74 -5.44 -10.26
CA MET A 106 -8.08 -5.38 -9.67
C MET A 106 -8.99 -4.42 -10.44
N MET A 107 -8.49 -3.23 -10.78
CA MET A 107 -9.26 -2.22 -11.50
C MET A 107 -9.69 -2.71 -12.90
N ARG A 108 -8.95 -3.62 -13.54
CA ARG A 108 -9.36 -4.23 -14.83
C ARG A 108 -10.55 -5.20 -14.74
N ARG A 109 -10.98 -5.58 -13.52
CA ARG A 109 -12.08 -6.52 -13.30
C ARG A 109 -13.36 -5.79 -12.95
N HIS A 110 -14.51 -6.37 -13.31
CA HIS A 110 -15.83 -5.89 -12.88
C HIS A 110 -16.65 -7.06 -12.29
N PRO A 111 -17.15 -6.95 -11.05
CA PRO A 111 -16.94 -5.84 -10.11
C PRO A 111 -15.48 -5.75 -9.62
N HIS A 112 -15.06 -4.57 -9.14
CA HIS A 112 -13.77 -4.40 -8.47
C HIS A 112 -13.81 -5.12 -7.11
N ASP A 113 -12.95 -6.12 -6.92
CA ASP A 113 -12.90 -6.92 -5.70
C ASP A 113 -11.74 -6.46 -4.80
N VAL A 114 -12.03 -5.45 -3.97
CA VAL A 114 -11.08 -4.87 -3.03
C VAL A 114 -10.65 -5.87 -1.97
N GLU A 115 -11.59 -6.64 -1.44
CA GLU A 115 -11.32 -7.61 -0.37
C GLU A 115 -10.36 -8.69 -0.85
N ALA A 116 -10.64 -9.32 -2.01
CA ALA A 116 -9.75 -10.35 -2.54
C ALA A 116 -8.35 -9.81 -2.87
N ALA A 117 -8.24 -8.58 -3.39
CA ALA A 117 -6.97 -7.93 -3.64
C ALA A 117 -6.18 -7.69 -2.34
N THR A 118 -6.85 -7.20 -1.29
CA THR A 118 -6.24 -6.98 0.03
C THR A 118 -5.76 -8.28 0.64
N GLU A 119 -6.60 -9.31 0.70
CA GLU A 119 -6.22 -10.60 1.29
C GLU A 119 -5.07 -11.27 0.53
N PHE A 120 -5.06 -11.16 -0.79
CA PHE A 120 -3.96 -11.67 -1.61
C PHE A 120 -2.64 -10.96 -1.27
N ALA A 121 -2.63 -9.61 -1.24
CA ALA A 121 -1.44 -8.83 -0.94
C ALA A 121 -0.92 -9.09 0.48
N VAL A 122 -1.80 -9.05 1.48
CA VAL A 122 -1.47 -9.30 2.89
C VAL A 122 -0.92 -10.72 3.08
N GLY A 123 -1.61 -11.72 2.52
CA GLY A 123 -1.19 -13.11 2.62
C GLY A 123 0.17 -13.36 1.98
N LEU A 124 0.42 -12.75 0.82
CA LEU A 124 1.71 -12.86 0.12
C LEU A 124 2.85 -12.21 0.93
N VAL A 125 2.63 -11.01 1.48
CA VAL A 125 3.62 -10.35 2.35
C VAL A 125 3.90 -11.22 3.58
N LEU A 126 2.88 -11.55 4.37
CA LEU A 126 3.07 -12.26 5.64
C LEU A 126 3.76 -13.61 5.47
N ARG A 127 3.37 -14.37 4.44
CA ARG A 127 4.02 -15.66 4.14
C ARG A 127 5.43 -15.47 3.56
N GLY A 128 5.65 -14.45 2.74
CA GLY A 128 6.98 -14.09 2.23
C GLY A 128 7.97 -13.71 3.34
N LEU A 129 7.51 -13.03 4.40
CA LEU A 129 8.31 -12.64 5.56
C LEU A 129 8.89 -13.82 6.35
N ILE A 130 8.31 -15.03 6.20
CA ILE A 130 8.84 -16.26 6.80
C ILE A 130 10.18 -16.63 6.13
N GLY A 131 10.26 -16.48 4.81
CA GLY A 131 11.46 -16.82 4.01
C GLY A 131 12.43 -15.65 3.81
N ALA A 132 12.07 -14.42 4.17
CA ALA A 132 12.89 -13.25 3.97
C ALA A 132 14.17 -13.27 4.85
N PRO A 133 15.35 -12.91 4.29
CA PRO A 133 16.59 -12.81 5.06
C PRO A 133 16.46 -11.86 6.25
N ARG A 134 16.95 -12.28 7.41
CA ARG A 134 16.98 -11.43 8.61
C ARG A 134 18.12 -10.44 8.51
N LYS A 135 17.86 -9.20 8.93
CA LYS A 135 18.92 -8.22 9.15
C LYS A 135 19.64 -8.61 10.45
N GLY A 136 20.94 -8.83 10.35
CA GLY A 136 21.83 -9.17 11.46
C GLY A 136 21.95 -8.03 12.45
#